data_AF-W4RYU7-F1
#
_entry.id   AF-W4RYU7-F1
#
_cell.length_a   1.000
_cell.length_b   1.000
_cell.length_c   1.000
_cell.angle_alpha   90.00
_cell.angle_beta   90.00
_cell.angle_gamma   90.00
#
_symmetry.space_group_name_H-M   'P 1'
#
loop_
_entity.id
_entity.type
_entity.pdbx_description
1 polymer ?
#
loop_
_entity_poly.entity_id
_entity_poly.type
_entity_poly.pdbx_seq_one_letter_code
_entity_poly.pdbx_strand_id
1 'polypeptide(L)'
;MVIGLCWLIASAMAAPLRAASRTAEAIASGRFDNDVRVESRDETGQLMHSMQQMQTQLQRFNGEMQTMIRLQQGENIAHRIPEDFPGDYGTLAHGVNTVVFEHLDASTRRWT
;
A
#
# COMPACT_ATOMS: atom_id res chain seq x y z
N MET A 1 26.72 16.28 -32.38
CA MET A 1 25.96 17.00 -31.33
C MET A 1 24.54 16.45 -31.16
N VAL A 2 23.73 16.34 -32.22
CA VAL A 2 22.34 15.84 -32.16
C VAL A 2 22.22 14.43 -31.56
N ILE A 3 23.09 13.50 -31.97
CA ILE A 3 23.08 12.11 -31.45
C ILE A 3 23.30 12.06 -29.93
N GLY A 4 24.22 12.88 -29.41
CA GLY A 4 24.49 12.95 -27.97
C GLY A 4 23.31 13.52 -27.19
N LEU A 5 22.63 14.55 -27.73
CA LEU A 5 21.42 15.11 -27.13
C LEU A 5 20.26 14.11 -27.12
N CYS A 6 20.04 13.38 -28.22
CA CYS A 6 19.03 12.32 -28.28
C CYS A 6 19.30 11.21 -27.26
N TRP A 7 20.56 10.80 -27.10
CA TRP A 7 20.94 9.76 -26.13
C TRP A 7 20.73 10.23 -24.68
N LEU A 8 21.09 11.48 -24.36
CA LEU A 8 20.85 12.08 -23.05
C LEU A 8 19.36 12.11 -22.70
N ILE A 9 18.51 12.60 -23.62
CA ILE A 9 17.06 12.66 -23.40
C ILE A 9 16.49 11.24 -23.22
N ALA A 10 16.87 10.28 -24.07
CA ALA A 10 16.40 8.91 -23.96
C ALA A 10 16.81 8.26 -22.62
N SER A 11 18.04 8.51 -22.16
CA SER A 11 18.52 8.00 -20.87
C SER A 11 17.79 8.64 -19.68
N ALA A 12 17.50 9.94 -19.76
CA ALA A 12 16.76 10.68 -18.73
C ALA A 12 15.32 10.18 -18.56
N MET A 13 14.65 9.77 -19.64
CA MET A 13 13.29 9.22 -19.57
C MET A 13 13.26 7.73 -19.22
N ALA A 14 14.24 6.94 -19.70
CA ALA A 14 14.29 5.50 -19.46
C ALA A 14 14.58 5.14 -18.00
N ALA A 15 15.34 5.97 -17.28
CA ALA A 15 15.67 5.75 -15.87
C ALA A 15 14.43 5.73 -14.94
N PRO A 16 13.57 6.78 -14.90
CA PRO A 16 12.37 6.79 -14.05
C PRO A 16 11.35 5.73 -14.46
N LEU A 17 11.20 5.42 -15.75
CA LEU A 17 10.31 4.34 -16.20
C LEU A 17 10.76 2.96 -15.68
N ARG A 18 12.06 2.68 -15.68
CA ARG A 18 12.60 1.45 -15.07
C ARG A 18 12.44 1.42 -13.56
N ALA A 19 12.54 2.58 -12.90
CA ALA A 19 12.26 2.67 -11.47
C ALA A 19 10.78 2.34 -11.18
N ALA A 20 9.84 2.92 -11.92
CA ALA A 20 8.41 2.66 -11.80
C ALA A 20 8.08 1.17 -12.03
N SER A 21 8.64 0.54 -13.07
CA SER A 21 8.46 -0.91 -13.33
C SER A 21 8.91 -1.75 -12.14
N ARG A 22 10.12 -1.47 -11.60
CA ARG A 22 10.65 -2.20 -10.44
C ARG A 22 9.79 -2.02 -9.20
N THR A 23 9.29 -0.81 -8.95
CA THR A 23 8.36 -0.55 -7.85
C THR A 23 7.07 -1.33 -8.01
N ALA A 24 6.49 -1.34 -9.22
CA ALA A 24 5.28 -2.10 -9.51
C ALA A 24 5.48 -3.61 -9.35
N GLU A 25 6.60 -4.15 -9.86
CA GLU A 25 6.98 -5.56 -9.69
C GLU A 25 7.18 -5.92 -8.20
N ALA A 26 7.81 -5.03 -7.43
CA ALA A 26 7.98 -5.23 -6.00
C ALA A 26 6.64 -5.26 -5.27
N ILE A 27 5.75 -4.29 -5.55
CA ILE A 27 4.39 -4.25 -5.02
C ILE A 27 3.62 -5.53 -5.38
N ALA A 28 3.68 -5.96 -6.66
CA ALA A 28 3.02 -7.19 -7.12
C ALA A 28 3.55 -8.44 -6.41
N SER A 29 4.82 -8.43 -5.99
CA SER A 29 5.43 -9.51 -5.19
C SER A 29 5.22 -9.39 -3.68
N GLY A 30 4.40 -8.43 -3.23
CA GLY A 30 4.12 -8.20 -1.80
C GLY A 30 5.22 -7.47 -1.04
N ARG A 31 6.22 -6.90 -1.73
CA ARG A 31 7.28 -6.08 -1.13
C ARG A 31 6.90 -4.61 -1.22
N PHE A 32 6.54 -4.04 -0.08
CA PHE A 32 6.06 -2.66 -0.02
C PHE A 32 7.09 -1.67 0.54
N ASP A 33 8.30 -2.05 0.94
CA ASP A 33 9.29 -1.16 1.59
C ASP A 33 10.31 -0.48 0.66
N ASN A 34 10.05 -0.46 -0.64
CA ASN A 34 11.04 0.01 -1.60
C ASN A 34 11.19 1.54 -1.55
N ASP A 35 12.42 2.05 -1.60
CA ASP A 35 12.68 3.49 -1.70
C ASP A 35 12.27 4.04 -3.09
N VAL A 36 11.09 4.65 -3.16
CA VAL A 36 10.58 5.31 -4.37
C VAL A 36 10.99 6.78 -4.34
N ARG A 37 12.08 7.12 -5.03
CA ARG A 37 12.51 8.53 -5.18
C ARG A 37 11.83 9.21 -6.35
N VAL A 38 11.20 10.34 -6.08
CA VAL A 38 10.59 11.22 -7.09
C VAL A 38 11.55 12.37 -7.37
N GLU A 39 12.35 12.25 -8.43
CA GLU A 39 13.36 13.26 -8.79
C GLU A 39 12.95 14.16 -9.96
N SER A 40 11.92 13.77 -10.73
CA SER A 40 11.43 14.54 -11.87
C SER A 40 10.14 15.32 -11.57
N ARG A 41 9.93 16.43 -12.28
CA ARG A 41 8.72 17.26 -12.24
C ARG A 41 7.83 17.10 -13.49
N ASP A 42 8.20 16.20 -14.39
CA ASP A 42 7.44 15.86 -15.58
C ASP A 42 6.43 14.72 -15.30
N GLU A 43 5.82 14.20 -16.36
CA GLU A 43 4.87 13.09 -16.31
C GLU A 43 5.47 11.82 -15.67
N THR A 44 6.78 11.59 -15.83
CA THR A 44 7.46 10.45 -15.18
C THR A 44 7.61 10.67 -13.68
N GLY A 45 7.80 11.93 -13.25
CA GLY A 45 7.73 12.33 -11.85
C GLY A 45 6.35 12.10 -11.24
N GLN A 46 5.30 12.50 -11.95
CA GLN A 46 3.91 12.28 -11.52
C GLN A 46 3.57 10.80 -11.39
N LEU A 47 4.03 9.96 -12.32
CA LEU A 47 3.89 8.51 -12.25
C LEU A 47 4.60 7.94 -11.01
N MET A 48 5.85 8.33 -10.78
CA MET A 48 6.62 7.88 -9.62
C MET A 48 5.96 8.31 -8.30
N HIS A 49 5.43 9.53 -8.23
CA HIS A 49 4.67 10.01 -7.07
C HIS A 49 3.42 9.17 -6.83
N SER A 50 2.66 8.85 -7.89
CA SER A 50 1.46 8.01 -7.78
C SER A 50 1.79 6.59 -7.29
N MET A 51 2.90 6.02 -7.77
CA MET A 51 3.41 4.72 -7.31
C MET A 51 3.86 4.75 -5.85
N GLN A 52 4.52 5.84 -5.43
CA GLN A 52 4.90 6.04 -4.03
C GLN A 52 3.66 6.09 -3.13
N GLN A 53 2.64 6.88 -3.50
CA GLN A 53 1.39 6.96 -2.74
C GLN A 53 0.70 5.59 -2.62
N MET A 54 0.65 4.82 -3.71
CA MET A 54 0.10 3.45 -3.70
C MET A 54 0.88 2.56 -2.72
N GLN A 55 2.21 2.58 -2.78
CA GLN A 55 3.05 1.81 -1.88
C GLN A 55 2.83 2.19 -0.41
N THR A 56 2.78 3.48 -0.09
CA THR A 56 2.55 3.96 1.28
C THR A 56 1.22 3.45 1.84
N GLN A 57 0.15 3.46 1.04
CA GLN A 57 -1.14 2.95 1.51
C GLN A 57 -1.13 1.43 1.72
N LEU A 58 -0.48 0.68 0.83
CA LEU A 58 -0.30 -0.78 1.00
C LEU A 58 0.52 -1.11 2.25
N GLN A 59 1.62 -0.41 2.47
CA GLN A 59 2.44 -0.57 3.68
C GLN A 59 1.62 -0.32 4.94
N ARG A 60 0.90 0.80 4.98
CA ARG A 60 0.07 1.19 6.12
C ARG A 60 -1.00 0.13 6.39
N PHE A 61 -1.75 -0.27 5.36
CA PHE A 61 -2.80 -1.28 5.49
C PHE A 61 -2.25 -2.63 5.97
N ASN A 62 -1.15 -3.10 5.37
CA ASN A 62 -0.49 -4.33 5.78
C ASN A 62 0.03 -4.27 7.23
N GLY A 63 0.57 -3.12 7.67
CA GLY A 63 1.02 -2.91 9.04
C GLY A 63 -0.12 -3.01 10.07
N GLU A 64 -1.27 -2.39 9.77
CA GLU A 64 -2.47 -2.50 10.59
C GLU A 64 -3.00 -3.93 10.64
N MET A 65 -3.01 -4.63 9.49
CA MET A 65 -3.43 -6.03 9.42
C MET A 65 -2.52 -6.94 10.25
N GLN A 66 -1.19 -6.76 10.18
CA GLN A 66 -0.26 -7.52 11.02
C GLN A 66 -0.44 -7.22 12.53
N THR A 67 -0.75 -5.97 12.86
CA THR A 67 -1.03 -5.56 14.24
C THR A 67 -2.30 -6.23 14.77
N MET A 68 -3.37 -6.21 13.97
CA MET A 68 -4.61 -6.94 14.25
C MET A 68 -4.35 -8.43 14.48
N ILE A 69 -3.64 -9.10 13.57
CA ILE A 69 -3.33 -10.54 13.69
C ILE A 69 -2.56 -10.84 14.99
N ARG A 70 -1.59 -9.99 15.35
CA ARG A 70 -0.81 -10.17 16.58
C ARG A 70 -1.67 -10.01 17.83
N LEU A 71 -2.59 -9.04 17.82
CA LEU A 71 -3.46 -8.77 18.96
C LEU A 71 -4.57 -9.81 19.12
N GLN A 72 -5.04 -10.44 18.03
CA GLN A 72 -5.96 -11.58 18.09
C GLN A 72 -5.37 -12.82 18.79
N GLN A 73 -4.04 -12.95 18.84
CA GLN A 73 -3.37 -14.03 19.57
C GLN A 73 -3.18 -13.73 21.07
N GLY A 74 -3.48 -12.51 21.51
CA GLY A 74 -3.41 -12.08 22.90
C GLY A 74 -4.80 -11.87 23.52
N GLU A 75 -4.86 -11.57 24.82
CA GLU A 75 -6.12 -11.35 25.54
C GLU A 75 -6.84 -10.04 25.17
N ASN A 76 -6.24 -9.15 24.38
CA ASN A 76 -6.76 -7.82 24.09
C ASN A 76 -7.26 -7.67 22.65
N ILE A 77 -8.47 -8.16 22.40
CA ILE A 77 -9.11 -8.28 21.07
C ILE A 77 -9.75 -6.95 20.61
N ALA A 78 -9.49 -5.81 21.27
CA ALA A 78 -10.22 -4.56 21.01
C ALA A 78 -9.67 -3.70 19.85
N HIS A 79 -8.49 -4.01 19.30
CA HIS A 79 -7.88 -3.20 18.24
C HIS A 79 -8.66 -3.33 16.93
N ARG A 80 -9.05 -2.20 16.35
CA ARG A 80 -9.68 -2.12 15.03
C ARG A 80 -8.70 -1.49 14.06
N ILE A 81 -8.72 -1.96 12.80
CA ILE A 81 -7.99 -1.28 11.73
C ILE A 81 -8.65 0.11 11.57
N PRO A 82 -7.87 1.21 11.55
CA PRO A 82 -8.39 2.55 11.25
C PRO A 82 -9.18 2.56 9.93
N GLU A 83 -10.30 3.27 9.85
CA GLU A 83 -11.15 3.31 8.64
C GLU A 83 -10.94 4.57 7.79
N ASP A 84 -9.89 5.37 8.06
CA ASP A 84 -9.52 6.57 7.30
C ASP A 84 -8.73 6.24 6.01
N PHE A 85 -8.70 4.98 5.59
CA PHE A 85 -8.08 4.60 4.33
C PHE A 85 -8.90 5.07 3.13
N PRO A 86 -8.25 5.51 2.04
CA PRO A 86 -8.95 5.97 0.85
C PRO A 86 -9.57 4.83 0.05
N GLY A 87 -10.79 5.05 -0.46
CA GLY A 87 -11.44 4.18 -1.45
C GLY A 87 -11.57 2.73 -0.99
N ASP A 88 -11.18 1.80 -1.87
CA ASP A 88 -11.32 0.35 -1.64
C ASP A 88 -10.54 -0.14 -0.41
N TYR A 89 -9.42 0.51 -0.03
CA TYR A 89 -8.71 0.17 1.20
C TYR A 89 -9.57 0.39 2.45
N GLY A 90 -10.37 1.46 2.47
CA GLY A 90 -11.32 1.73 3.56
C GLY A 90 -12.43 0.68 3.61
N THR A 91 -12.92 0.24 2.46
CA THR A 91 -13.92 -0.83 2.36
C THR A 91 -13.36 -2.16 2.87
N LEU A 92 -12.11 -2.48 2.55
CA LEU A 92 -11.42 -3.66 3.07
C LEU A 92 -11.18 -3.57 4.57
N ALA A 93 -10.74 -2.42 5.08
CA ALA A 93 -10.56 -2.19 6.52
C ALA A 93 -11.87 -2.41 7.29
N HIS A 94 -12.97 -1.82 6.79
CA HIS A 94 -14.30 -2.02 7.33
C HIS A 94 -14.72 -3.50 7.30
N GLY A 95 -14.57 -4.17 6.15
CA GLY A 95 -14.91 -5.59 6.01
C GLY A 95 -14.12 -6.50 6.96
N VAL A 96 -12.83 -6.24 7.15
CA VAL A 96 -11.99 -6.97 8.12
C VAL A 96 -12.48 -6.73 9.54
N ASN A 97 -12.76 -5.47 9.91
CA ASN A 97 -13.35 -5.15 11.21
C ASN A 97 -14.68 -5.90 11.40
N THR A 98 -15.56 -5.92 10.40
CA THR A 98 -16.83 -6.67 10.48
C THR A 98 -16.59 -8.16 10.73
N VAL A 99 -15.75 -8.82 9.94
CA VAL A 99 -15.46 -10.26 10.11
C VAL A 99 -14.87 -10.58 11.49
N VAL A 100 -13.95 -9.75 11.97
CA VAL A 100 -13.28 -9.97 13.27
C VAL A 100 -14.22 -9.76 14.45
N PHE A 101 -15.09 -8.75 14.38
CA PHE A 101 -15.90 -8.33 15.53
C PHE A 101 -17.34 -8.84 15.51
N GLU A 102 -17.93 -9.08 14.34
CA GLU A 102 -19.33 -9.53 14.23
C GLU A 102 -19.48 -11.02 14.64
N HIS A 103 -18.41 -11.84 14.54
CA HIS A 103 -18.42 -13.22 15.05
C HIS A 103 -18.48 -13.29 16.60
N LEU A 104 -18.16 -12.19 17.29
CA LEU A 104 -18.29 -12.10 18.75
C LEU A 104 -19.76 -11.89 19.19
N ASP A 105 -20.57 -11.19 18.40
CA ASP A 105 -21.99 -10.94 18.73
C ASP A 105 -22.87 -12.19 18.58
N ALA A 106 -22.54 -13.08 17.64
CA ALA A 106 -23.29 -14.31 17.41
C ALA A 106 -23.09 -15.38 18.52
N SER A 107 -21.94 -15.36 19.21
CA SER A 107 -21.64 -16.32 20.28
C SER A 107 -22.20 -15.89 21.64
N THR A 108 -22.34 -14.59 21.90
CA THR A 108 -22.93 -14.06 23.16
C THR A 108 -24.46 -14.20 23.21
N ARG A 109 -25.20 -14.15 22.09
CA ARG A 109 -26.67 -14.33 22.06
C ARG A 109 -27.16 -15.76 22.25
N ARG A 110 -26.28 -16.76 22.27
CA ARG A 110 -26.66 -18.18 22.36
C ARG A 110 -26.85 -18.67 23.81
N TRP A 111 -26.65 -17.80 24.80
CA TRP A 111 -26.77 -18.10 26.23
C TRP A 111 -27.73 -17.15 27.00
N THR A 112 -28.64 -16.49 26.29
CA THR A 112 -29.80 -15.78 26.87
C THR A 112 -31.07 -16.31 26.24
#